data_AF-F3FSJ6-F1
#
_entry.id   AF-F3FSJ6-F1
#
_cell.length_a   1.000
_cell.length_b   1.000
_cell.length_c   1.000
_cell.angle_alpha   90.00
_cell.angle_beta   90.00
_cell.angle_gamma   90.00
#
_symmetry.space_group_name_H-M   'P 1'
#
loop_
_entity.id
_entity.type
_entity.pdbx_description
1 polymer ?
#
loop_
_entity_poly.entity_id
_entity_poly.type
_entity_poly.pdbx_seq_one_letter_code
_entity_poly.pdbx_strand_id
1 'polypeptide(L)' 'MTTVTSNTHAISINPATGEQIAHYAFESAAALDQSLSRAAAGFAGWKRTPVQQRAQLIVAMGQALRDDV' A
#
# COMPACT_ATOMS: atom_id res chain seq x y z
N MET A 1 -6.20 -11.28 24.88
CA MET A 1 -6.32 -11.66 23.46
C MET A 1 -7.06 -10.54 22.76
N THR A 2 -6.45 -9.92 21.75
CA THR A 2 -7.11 -8.87 20.95
C THR A 2 -8.08 -9.55 19.99
N THR A 3 -9.38 -9.36 20.19
CA THR A 3 -10.40 -9.95 19.29
C THR A 3 -10.35 -9.24 17.93
N VAL A 4 -10.12 -10.01 16.87
CA VAL A 4 -10.15 -9.52 15.48
C VAL A 4 -11.60 -9.29 15.08
N THR A 5 -11.94 -8.06 14.71
CA THR A 5 -13.27 -7.67 14.21
C THR A 5 -13.12 -6.70 13.04
N SER A 6 -14.19 -6.50 12.27
CA SER A 6 -14.22 -5.52 11.17
C SER A 6 -14.01 -4.07 11.62
N ASN A 7 -14.14 -3.79 12.93
CA ASN A 7 -13.91 -2.45 13.48
C ASN A 7 -12.44 -2.18 13.80
N THR A 8 -11.63 -3.24 13.95
CA THR A 8 -10.22 -3.14 14.33
C THR A 8 -9.27 -3.61 13.24
N HIS A 9 -9.77 -4.39 12.27
CA HIS A 9 -9.00 -5.01 11.21
C HIS A 9 -9.72 -4.96 9.86
N ALA A 10 -8.95 -4.86 8.78
CA ALA A 10 -9.38 -5.27 7.45
C ALA A 10 -9.35 -6.81 7.37
N ILE A 11 -10.44 -7.43 6.92
CA ILE A 11 -10.55 -8.88 6.77
C ILE A 11 -10.67 -9.22 5.28
N SER A 12 -9.76 -10.06 4.79
CA SER A 12 -9.79 -10.56 3.41
C SER A 12 -10.51 -11.91 3.38
N ILE A 13 -11.59 -12.00 2.59
CA ILE A 13 -12.42 -13.19 2.47
C ILE A 13 -12.42 -13.65 1.01
N ASN A 14 -12.27 -14.95 0.78
CA ASN A 14 -12.45 -15.55 -0.54
C ASN A 14 -13.96 -15.54 -0.89
N PRO A 15 -14.40 -14.80 -1.92
CA PRO A 15 -15.82 -14.74 -2.26
C PRO A 15 -16.36 -16.07 -2.82
N ALA A 16 -15.52 -16.96 -3.33
CA ALA A 16 -15.94 -18.24 -3.89
C ALA A 16 -16.24 -19.30 -2.81
N THR A 17 -15.56 -19.25 -1.66
CA THR A 17 -15.70 -20.25 -0.58
C THR A 17 -16.24 -19.68 0.72
N GLY A 18 -16.18 -18.35 0.92
CA GLY A 18 -16.50 -17.69 2.19
C GLY A 18 -15.40 -17.79 3.25
N GLU A 19 -14.28 -18.44 2.93
CA GLU A 19 -13.18 -18.62 3.87
C GLU A 19 -12.35 -17.35 4.04
N GLN A 20 -11.90 -17.09 5.27
CA GLN A 20 -11.00 -15.99 5.56
C GLN A 20 -9.57 -16.32 5.09
N ILE A 21 -9.00 -15.44 4.27
CA ILE A 21 -7.62 -15.56 3.76
C ILE A 21 -6.64 -14.90 4.74
N ALA A 22 -6.97 -13.69 5.23
CA ALA A 22 -6.09 -12.91 6.08
C ALA A 22 -6.86 -11.86 6.89
N HIS A 23 -6.20 -11.28 7.89
CA HIS A 23 -6.66 -10.07 8.59
C HIS A 23 -5.48 -9.15 8.90
N TYR A 24 -5.73 -7.84 8.85
CA TYR A 24 -4.70 -6.81 9.05
C TYR A 24 -5.25 -5.73 9.96
N ALA A 25 -4.54 -5.43 11.06
CA ALA A 25 -4.96 -4.36 11.96
C ALA A 25 -4.96 -3.02 11.23
N PHE A 26 -5.92 -2.15 11.54
CA PHE A 26 -5.90 -0.79 11.01
C PHE A 26 -4.69 -0.01 11.54
N GLU A 27 -4.21 0.94 10.73
CA GLU A 27 -3.13 1.83 11.14
C GLU A 27 -3.53 2.66 12.37
N SER A 28 -2.57 2.90 13.26
CA SER A 28 -2.73 3.89 14.31
C SER A 28 -2.62 5.31 13.74
N ALA A 29 -3.16 6.30 14.45
CA ALA A 29 -3.02 7.71 14.05
C ALA A 29 -1.54 8.10 13.85
N ALA A 30 -0.64 7.66 14.73
CA ALA A 30 0.79 7.93 14.61
C ALA A 30 1.41 7.28 13.36
N ALA A 31 1.01 6.06 13.01
CA ALA A 31 1.49 5.40 11.79
C ALA A 31 0.98 6.12 10.53
N LEU A 32 -0.29 6.55 10.53
CA LEU A 32 -0.88 7.34 9.46
C LEU A 32 -0.13 8.67 9.26
N ASP A 33 0.12 9.42 10.34
CA ASP A 33 0.85 10.68 10.29
C ASP A 33 2.27 10.51 9.73
N GLN A 34 2.95 9.41 10.11
CA GLN A 34 4.25 9.07 9.55
C GLN A 34 4.16 8.75 8.05
N SER A 35 3.16 7.98 7.62
CA SER A 35 2.93 7.66 6.21
C SER A 35 2.68 8.92 5.37
N LEU A 36 1.85 9.83 5.86
CA LEU A 36 1.57 11.12 5.22
C LEU A 36 2.81 12.01 5.15
N SER A 37 3.56 12.10 6.25
CA SER A 37 4.80 12.89 6.30
C SER A 37 5.85 12.37 5.30
N ARG A 38 6.01 11.04 5.20
CA ARG A 38 6.90 10.41 4.20
C ARG A 38 6.44 10.72 2.78
N ALA A 39 5.14 10.61 2.50
CA ALA A 39 4.59 10.91 1.18
C ALA A 39 4.82 12.38 0.78
N ALA A 40 4.59 13.31 1.70
CA ALA A 40 4.83 14.74 1.48
C ALA A 40 6.31 15.05 1.20
N ALA A 41 7.22 14.46 1.98
CA ALA A 41 8.66 14.61 1.78
C ALA A 41 9.11 14.03 0.42
N GLY A 42 8.61 12.84 0.06
CA GLY A 42 8.87 12.21 -1.23
C GLY A 42 8.38 13.07 -2.41
N PHE A 43 7.16 13.60 -2.30
CA PHE A 43 6.58 14.48 -3.33
C PHE A 43 7.42 15.74 -3.58
N ALA A 44 7.99 16.33 -2.52
CA ALA A 44 8.80 17.55 -2.65
C ALA A 44 10.00 17.38 -3.59
N GLY A 45 10.63 16.20 -3.60
CA GLY A 45 11.66 15.82 -4.58
C GLY A 45 11.06 15.37 -5.91
N TRP A 46 10.05 14.51 -5.86
CA TRP A 46 9.44 13.90 -7.04
C TRP A 46 8.90 14.92 -8.04
N LYS A 47 8.27 16.00 -7.57
CA LYS A 47 7.71 17.05 -8.45
C LYS A 47 8.76 17.75 -9.33
N ARG A 48 10.03 17.71 -8.93
CA ARG A 48 11.17 18.29 -9.68
C ARG A 48 11.84 17.27 -10.62
N THR A 49 11.45 16.00 -10.55
CA THR A 49 12.01 14.94 -11.41
C THR A 49 11.49 15.11 -12.83
N PRO A 50 12.34 15.11 -13.88
CA PRO A 50 11.90 15.21 -15.27
C PRO A 50 10.85 14.17 -15.65
N VAL A 51 9.88 14.54 -16.49
CA VAL A 51 8.76 13.65 -16.84
C VAL A 51 9.21 12.33 -17.46
N GLN A 52 10.30 12.35 -18.24
CA GLN A 52 10.88 11.17 -18.86
C GLN A 52 11.39 10.17 -17.81
N GLN A 53 12.06 10.66 -16.76
CA GLN A 53 12.52 9.80 -15.66
C GLN A 53 11.34 9.23 -14.87
N ARG A 54 10.28 10.02 -14.65
CA ARG A 54 9.07 9.52 -13.99
C ARG A 54 8.36 8.43 -14.82
N ALA A 55 8.30 8.61 -16.14
CA ALA A 55 7.71 7.63 -17.05
C ALA A 55 8.50 6.32 -17.06
N GLN A 56 9.83 6.37 -17.02
CA GLN A 56 10.69 5.18 -16.93
C GLN A 56 10.38 4.35 -15.68
N LEU A 57 10.06 4.99 -14.55
CA LEU A 57 9.70 4.28 -13.32
C LEU A 57 8.36 3.54 -13.43
N ILE A 58 7.41 4.05 -14.22
CA ILE A 58 6.15 3.33 -14.50
C ILE A 58 6.44 2.08 -15.35
N VAL A 59 7.31 2.19 -16.36
CA VAL A 59 7.74 1.05 -17.18
C VAL A 59 8.46 0.01 -16.32
N ALA A 60 9.37 0.45 -15.44
CA ALA A 60 10.10 -0.43 -14.53
C ALA A 60 9.15 -1.14 -13.55
N MET A 61 8.16 -0.45 -13.00
CA MET A 61 7.11 -1.06 -12.18
C MET A 61 6.34 -2.13 -12.95
N GLY A 62 5.96 -1.85 -14.21
CA GLY A 62 5.31 -2.82 -15.08
C GLY A 62 6.19 -4.02 -15.44
N GLN A 63 7.52 -3.87 -15.46
CA GLN A 63 8.46 -4.99 -15.62
C GLN A 63 8.51 -5.84 -14.34
N ALA A 64 8.67 -5.22 -13.18
CA ALA A 64 8.69 -5.94 -11.90
C ALA A 64 7.42 -6.80 -11.70
N LEU A 65 6.24 -6.26 -12.03
CA LEU A 65 4.99 -7.02 -11.95
C LEU A 65 4.91 -8.20 -12.94
N ARG A 66 5.57 -8.09 -14.10
CA ARG A 66 5.64 -9.18 -15.09
C ARG A 66 6.71 -10.22 -14.77
N ASP A 67 7.65 -9.87 -13.89
CA ASP A 67 8.69 -10.79 -13.43
C ASP A 67 8.23 -11.56 -12.16
N ASP A 68 7.24 -11.03 -11.44
CA ASP A 68 6.65 -11.59 -10.20
C ASP A 68 5.47 -12.56 -10.46
N VAL A 69 5.35 -13.08 -11.69
CA VAL A 69 4.37 -14.12 -12.09
C VAL A 69 4.98 -15.51 -12.15
#